data_AF-A0A397CHX9-F1
#
_entry.id   AF-A0A397CHX9-F1
#
_cell.length_a   1.000
_cell.length_b   1.000
_cell.length_c   1.000
_cell.angle_alpha   90.00
_cell.angle_beta   90.00
_cell.angle_gamma   90.00
#
_symmetry.space_group_name_H-M   'P 1'
#
loop_
_entity.id
_entity.type
_entity.pdbx_description
1 polymer ?
#
loop_
_entity_poly.entity_id
_entity_poly.type
_entity_poly.pdbx_seq_one_letter_code
_entity_poly.pdbx_strand_id
1 'polypeptide(L)'
;TTITGHLATTMMDLEYAVYATTTKQVQTVAAILHSQQYDDAGLLDLQQSHTIEDPFQFVGVKYVALARKGMFAKPHQIVYLEATGTLHDDGVARLYQMVEYVDLVHVYTAKATWSQAIRPVCSTLTLFEADPNDIKSVRVFSRARYSKDTPSPLHQMHQPPAYWEYVLSLASLAVSRRLVDATSLVQHWVPNRYSSIY
;
A
#
# COMPACT_ATOMS: atom_id res chain seq x y z
N THR A 1 2.14 13.05 -11.71
CA THR A 1 0.75 12.62 -11.97
C THR A 1 -0.13 13.05 -10.82
N THR A 2 -1.35 13.51 -11.08
CA THR A 2 -2.34 13.86 -10.04
C THR A 2 -3.61 13.10 -10.31
N ILE A 3 -4.18 12.48 -9.28
CA ILE A 3 -5.40 11.67 -9.35
C ILE A 3 -6.34 12.10 -8.23
N THR A 4 -7.61 12.25 -8.57
CA THR A 4 -8.68 12.57 -7.64
C THR A 4 -9.86 11.68 -7.91
N GLY A 5 -10.52 11.18 -6.86
CA GLY A 5 -11.67 10.28 -7.03
C GLY A 5 -12.41 10.01 -5.74
N HIS A 6 -13.43 9.16 -5.84
CA HIS A 6 -14.21 8.66 -4.71
C HIS A 6 -14.08 7.14 -4.63
N LEU A 7 -13.87 6.62 -3.43
CA LEU A 7 -13.86 5.20 -3.12
C LEU A 7 -15.08 4.85 -2.29
N ALA A 8 -15.79 3.77 -2.67
CA ALA A 8 -16.87 3.20 -1.87
C ALA A 8 -16.28 2.38 -0.72
N THR A 9 -15.85 3.07 0.34
CA THR A 9 -15.22 2.50 1.54
C THR A 9 -15.37 3.48 2.71
N THR A 10 -14.98 3.08 3.92
CA THR A 10 -14.94 3.97 5.09
C THR A 10 -13.50 4.36 5.43
N MET A 11 -13.32 5.45 6.17
CA MET A 11 -12.00 5.85 6.68
C MET A 11 -11.38 4.74 7.54
N MET A 12 -12.16 4.12 8.42
CA MET A 12 -11.74 3.00 9.27
C MET A 12 -11.31 1.77 8.46
N ASP A 13 -12.03 1.47 7.37
CA ASP A 13 -11.63 0.39 6.47
C ASP A 13 -10.31 0.69 5.79
N LEU A 14 -10.04 1.94 5.38
CA LEU A 14 -8.77 2.35 4.79
C LEU A 14 -7.62 2.27 5.78
N GLU A 15 -7.83 2.70 7.03
CA GLU A 15 -6.86 2.56 8.10
C GLU A 15 -6.44 1.09 8.24
N TYR A 16 -7.40 0.20 8.44
CA TYR A 16 -7.13 -1.24 8.56
C TYR A 16 -6.50 -1.83 7.28
N ALA A 17 -6.97 -1.41 6.11
CA ALA A 17 -6.53 -1.94 4.82
C ALA A 17 -5.05 -1.68 4.58
N VAL A 18 -4.61 -0.43 4.78
CA VAL A 18 -3.25 0.03 4.47
C VAL A 18 -2.28 -0.27 5.61
N TYR A 19 -2.75 -0.21 6.86
CA TYR A 19 -1.89 -0.34 8.03
C TYR A 19 -1.27 -1.74 8.16
N ALA A 20 0.06 -1.85 8.02
CA ALA A 20 0.79 -3.10 8.08
C ALA A 20 2.17 -2.93 8.74
N THR A 21 2.39 -3.64 9.85
CA THR A 21 3.58 -3.54 10.71
C THR A 21 4.36 -4.85 10.86
N THR A 22 3.95 -5.90 10.17
CA THR A 22 4.67 -7.18 10.12
C THR A 22 4.88 -7.60 8.68
N THR A 23 5.95 -8.36 8.41
CA THR A 23 6.22 -8.90 7.07
C THR A 23 5.01 -9.64 6.49
N LYS A 24 4.32 -10.46 7.30
CA LYS A 24 3.12 -11.17 6.87
C LYS A 24 2.01 -10.22 6.40
N GLN A 25 1.74 -9.15 7.16
CA GLN A 25 0.74 -8.16 6.77
C GLN A 25 1.16 -7.40 5.50
N VAL A 26 2.44 -7.03 5.38
CA VAL A 26 2.97 -6.38 4.17
C VAL A 26 2.83 -7.29 2.96
N GLN A 27 3.13 -8.59 3.11
CA GLN A 27 2.91 -9.60 2.07
C GLN A 27 1.43 -9.69 1.66
N THR A 28 0.51 -9.77 2.63
CA THR A 28 -0.93 -9.81 2.35
C THR A 28 -1.39 -8.58 1.58
N VAL A 29 -1.02 -7.37 2.04
CA VAL A 29 -1.39 -6.12 1.39
C VAL A 29 -0.80 -6.04 -0.03
N ALA A 30 0.50 -6.32 -0.18
CA ALA A 30 1.17 -6.29 -1.48
C ALA A 30 0.60 -7.33 -2.46
N ALA A 31 0.27 -8.54 -1.99
CA ALA A 31 -0.32 -9.58 -2.81
C ALA A 31 -1.70 -9.17 -3.36
N ILE A 32 -2.53 -8.52 -2.52
CA ILE A 32 -3.84 -8.03 -2.94
C ILE A 32 -3.69 -6.86 -3.93
N LEU A 33 -2.81 -5.91 -3.65
CA LEU A 33 -2.62 -4.69 -4.45
C LEU A 33 -1.96 -4.96 -5.81
N HIS A 34 -0.99 -5.88 -5.87
CA HIS A 34 -0.24 -6.17 -7.10
C HIS A 34 -0.71 -7.42 -7.85
N SER A 35 -1.58 -8.24 -7.25
CA SER A 35 -2.25 -9.37 -7.88
C SER A 35 -1.27 -10.23 -8.71
N GLN A 36 -1.47 -10.36 -10.02
CA GLN A 36 -0.63 -11.17 -10.91
C GLN A 36 0.83 -10.72 -11.00
N GLN A 37 1.15 -9.49 -10.60
CA GLN A 37 2.51 -8.97 -10.59
C GLN A 37 3.22 -9.20 -9.27
N TYR A 38 2.53 -9.66 -8.23
CA TYR A 38 3.15 -9.94 -6.94
C TYR A 38 4.10 -11.14 -7.03
N ASP A 39 5.29 -11.00 -6.44
CA ASP A 39 6.25 -12.09 -6.24
C ASP A 39 6.56 -12.27 -4.74
N ASP A 40 6.97 -11.19 -4.07
CA ASP A 40 7.22 -11.17 -2.63
C ASP A 40 7.11 -9.73 -2.08
N ALA A 41 7.05 -9.57 -0.77
CA ALA A 41 7.15 -8.28 -0.10
C ALA A 41 7.56 -8.46 1.35
N GLY A 42 7.97 -7.38 2.01
CA GLY A 42 8.24 -7.46 3.44
C GLY A 42 8.53 -6.13 4.10
N LEU A 43 8.49 -6.17 5.42
CA LEU A 43 8.93 -5.07 6.27
C LEU A 43 10.43 -5.22 6.51
N LEU A 44 11.19 -4.19 6.12
CA LEU A 44 12.64 -4.15 6.37
C LEU A 44 12.93 -3.50 7.72
N ASP A 45 12.20 -2.45 8.06
CA ASP A 45 12.41 -1.67 9.27
C ASP A 45 11.14 -0.94 9.70
N LEU A 46 10.91 -0.85 11.01
CA LEU A 46 9.77 -0.18 11.62
C LEU A 46 10.28 0.85 12.63
N GLN A 47 10.06 2.13 12.34
CA GLN A 47 10.50 3.25 13.17
C GLN A 47 9.37 3.77 14.06
N GLN A 48 8.15 3.87 13.53
CA GLN A 48 6.97 4.28 14.27
C GLN A 48 5.79 3.37 13.93
N SER A 49 5.01 3.03 14.94
CA SER A 49 3.75 2.29 14.82
C SER A 49 2.60 3.11 15.39
N HIS A 50 1.39 2.55 15.39
CA HIS A 50 0.21 3.26 15.83
C HIS A 50 0.34 3.66 17.29
N THR A 51 -0.33 4.74 17.64
CA THR A 51 -0.50 5.21 19.01
C THR A 51 -1.99 5.20 19.36
N ILE A 52 -2.32 5.49 20.63
CA ILE A 52 -3.72 5.64 21.04
C ILE A 52 -4.31 6.89 20.37
N GLU A 53 -3.48 7.91 20.18
CA GLU A 53 -3.82 9.20 19.60
C GLU A 53 -3.92 9.16 18.08
N ASP A 54 -3.10 8.34 17.40
CA ASP A 54 -3.14 8.13 15.96
C ASP A 54 -3.06 6.63 15.61
N PRO A 55 -4.23 5.95 15.47
CA PRO A 55 -4.31 4.55 15.09
C PRO A 55 -3.72 4.23 13.71
N PHE A 56 -3.59 5.24 12.85
CA PHE A 56 -3.06 5.09 11.49
C PHE A 56 -1.57 5.40 11.39
N GLN A 57 -0.91 5.78 12.48
CA GLN A 57 0.49 6.18 12.45
C GLN A 57 1.41 5.01 12.08
N PHE A 58 2.23 5.21 11.06
CA PHE A 58 3.30 4.31 10.67
C PHE A 58 4.46 5.11 10.09
N VAL A 59 5.69 4.75 10.43
CA VAL A 59 6.89 5.17 9.69
C VAL A 59 7.84 3.98 9.61
N GLY A 60 8.26 3.62 8.41
CA GLY A 60 9.17 2.49 8.22
C GLY A 60 9.61 2.28 6.78
N VAL A 61 10.37 1.20 6.59
CA VAL A 61 10.92 0.80 5.29
C VAL A 61 10.33 -0.55 4.91
N LYS A 62 9.81 -0.63 3.68
CA LYS A 62 9.25 -1.86 3.11
C LYS A 62 9.90 -2.16 1.76
N TYR A 63 9.77 -3.40 1.33
CA TYR A 63 10.09 -3.79 -0.04
C TYR A 63 8.92 -4.52 -0.69
N VAL A 64 8.87 -4.45 -2.02
CA VAL A 64 8.04 -5.29 -2.86
C VAL A 64 8.88 -5.82 -4.02
N ALA A 65 8.72 -7.11 -4.32
CA ALA A 65 9.24 -7.75 -5.50
C ALA A 65 8.09 -7.97 -6.48
N LEU A 66 8.27 -7.46 -7.70
CA LEU A 66 7.29 -7.63 -8.78
C LEU A 66 7.78 -8.64 -9.81
N ALA A 67 6.94 -9.63 -10.12
CA ALA A 67 7.20 -10.65 -11.11
C ALA A 67 7.41 -10.05 -12.50
N ARG A 68 8.38 -10.59 -13.25
CA ARG A 68 8.61 -10.24 -14.65
C ARG A 68 8.13 -11.36 -15.55
N LYS A 69 7.56 -10.99 -16.71
CA LYS A 69 7.19 -11.95 -17.75
C LYS A 69 8.45 -12.52 -18.40
N GLY A 70 8.68 -13.83 -18.28
CA GLY A 70 9.76 -14.55 -18.95
C GLY A 70 10.41 -15.61 -18.05
N MET A 71 10.75 -16.77 -18.63
CA MET A 71 11.21 -17.98 -17.92
C MET A 71 12.48 -17.79 -17.04
N PHE A 72 13.26 -16.73 -17.28
CA PHE A 72 14.50 -16.42 -16.55
C PHE A 72 14.58 -14.97 -16.06
N ALA A 73 13.47 -14.23 -16.11
CA ALA A 73 13.46 -12.84 -15.71
C ALA A 73 13.47 -12.74 -14.18
N LYS A 74 14.51 -12.12 -13.60
CA LYS A 74 14.55 -11.86 -12.15
C LYS A 74 13.47 -10.82 -11.76
N PRO A 75 12.79 -10.99 -10.62
CA PRO A 75 11.82 -10.01 -10.11
C PRO A 75 12.43 -8.61 -9.95
N HIS A 76 11.61 -7.59 -10.10
CA HIS A 76 11.99 -6.21 -9.78
C HIS A 76 11.81 -5.97 -8.28
N GLN A 77 12.93 -5.87 -7.56
CA GLN A 77 12.93 -5.49 -6.16
C GLN A 77 12.88 -3.96 -6.04
N ILE A 78 11.92 -3.48 -5.28
CA ILE A 78 11.65 -2.07 -5.06
C ILE A 78 11.61 -1.86 -3.55
N VAL A 79 12.40 -0.91 -3.06
CA VAL A 79 12.39 -0.50 -1.66
C VAL A 79 11.81 0.90 -1.56
N TYR A 80 10.99 1.11 -0.54
CA TYR A 80 10.35 2.38 -0.29
C TYR A 80 10.24 2.66 1.20
N LEU A 81 10.35 3.94 1.55
CA LEU A 81 9.93 4.45 2.83
C LEU A 81 8.45 4.74 2.76
N GLU A 82 7.72 4.39 3.81
CA GLU A 82 6.32 4.73 3.95
C GLU A 82 6.10 5.46 5.27
N ALA A 83 5.33 6.55 5.20
CA ALA A 83 4.85 7.29 6.35
C ALA A 83 3.33 7.48 6.22
N THR A 84 2.59 7.04 7.24
CA THR A 84 1.14 7.24 7.34
C THR A 84 0.77 7.86 8.67
N GLY A 85 -0.41 8.48 8.71
CA GLY A 85 -0.96 9.06 9.93
C GLY A 85 -2.18 9.91 9.65
N THR A 86 -2.64 10.59 10.69
CA THR A 86 -3.88 11.39 10.67
C THR A 86 -3.57 12.87 10.83
N LEU A 87 -3.92 13.66 9.83
CA LEU A 87 -3.91 15.12 9.88
C LEU A 87 -5.24 15.62 10.42
N HIS A 88 -5.17 16.48 11.42
CA HIS A 88 -6.32 17.23 11.93
C HIS A 88 -6.16 18.67 11.50
N ASP A 89 -6.88 19.06 10.45
CA ASP A 89 -6.84 20.42 9.90
C ASP A 89 -8.26 20.94 9.74
N ASP A 90 -8.51 22.17 10.18
CA ASP A 90 -9.84 22.80 10.21
C ASP A 90 -10.95 21.95 10.88
N GLY A 91 -10.59 21.13 11.86
CA GLY A 91 -11.51 20.21 12.55
C GLY A 91 -11.95 18.99 11.72
N VAL A 92 -11.37 18.79 10.53
CA VAL A 92 -11.61 17.62 9.68
C VAL A 92 -10.40 16.69 9.75
N ALA A 93 -10.64 15.44 10.11
CA ALA A 93 -9.63 14.39 10.09
C ALA A 93 -9.39 13.90 8.65
N ARG A 94 -8.13 13.88 8.23
CA ARG A 94 -7.68 13.34 6.94
C ARG A 94 -6.56 12.34 7.18
N LEU A 95 -6.64 11.18 6.53
CA LEU A 95 -5.53 10.23 6.57
C LEU A 95 -4.55 10.58 5.46
N TYR A 96 -3.26 10.49 5.74
CA TYR A 96 -2.23 10.62 4.72
C TYR A 96 -1.44 9.32 4.60
N GLN A 97 -1.04 9.02 3.37
CA GLN A 97 -0.06 7.98 3.05
C GLN A 97 0.99 8.61 2.12
N MET A 98 2.22 8.68 2.60
CA MET A 98 3.38 9.15 1.86
C MET A 98 4.31 7.96 1.59
N VAL A 99 4.69 7.77 0.33
CA VAL A 99 5.59 6.70 -0.09
C VAL A 99 6.73 7.30 -0.91
N GLU A 100 7.96 7.02 -0.48
CA GLU A 100 9.20 7.49 -1.09
C GLU A 100 9.99 6.28 -1.59
N TYR A 101 10.02 6.10 -2.91
CA TYR A 101 10.73 5.01 -3.57
C TYR A 101 12.21 5.32 -3.64
N VAL A 102 13.02 4.38 -3.16
CA VAL A 102 14.48 4.49 -3.11
C VAL A 102 15.09 3.65 -4.22
N ASP A 103 16.01 4.25 -4.97
CA ASP A 103 16.84 3.49 -5.90
C ASP A 103 18.04 2.87 -5.17
N LEU A 104 17.94 1.56 -4.95
CA LEU A 104 19.01 0.77 -4.35
C LEU A 104 20.20 0.52 -5.28
N VAL A 105 20.10 0.77 -6.60
CA VAL A 105 21.23 0.62 -7.52
C VAL A 105 22.38 1.58 -7.12
N HIS A 106 22.06 2.73 -6.55
CA HIS A 106 23.02 3.67 -5.97
C HIS A 106 23.66 3.18 -4.67
N VAL A 107 23.07 2.20 -3.97
CA VAL A 107 23.59 1.65 -2.70
C VAL A 107 24.55 0.49 -2.95
N TYR A 108 24.30 -0.33 -3.99
CA TYR A 108 25.12 -1.52 -4.29
C TYR A 108 26.24 -1.29 -5.31
N THR A 109 26.39 -0.08 -5.85
CA THR A 109 27.52 0.25 -6.73
C THR A 109 28.76 0.51 -5.87
N ALA A 110 29.92 -0.05 -6.26
CA ALA A 110 31.20 0.09 -5.54
C ALA A 110 31.71 1.54 -5.36
N LYS A 111 31.00 2.54 -5.90
CA LYS A 111 31.25 3.98 -5.73
C LYS A 111 30.33 4.65 -4.70
N ALA A 112 29.44 3.90 -4.04
CA ALA A 112 28.57 4.39 -2.99
C ALA A 112 29.40 4.70 -1.72
N THR A 113 30.07 5.85 -1.69
CA THR A 113 30.52 6.40 -0.43
C THR A 113 29.29 6.69 0.44
N TRP A 114 29.29 6.21 1.69
CA TRP A 114 28.29 6.49 2.74
C TRP A 114 28.00 7.99 2.99
N SER A 115 28.64 8.90 2.27
CA SER A 115 28.47 10.35 2.29
C SER A 115 27.38 10.89 1.34
N GLN A 116 26.82 10.07 0.45
CA GLN A 116 25.75 10.51 -0.45
C GLN A 116 24.37 10.19 0.15
N ALA A 117 23.56 11.23 0.36
CA ALA A 117 22.19 11.06 0.81
C ALA A 117 21.40 10.21 -0.20
N ILE A 118 20.67 9.22 0.31
CA ILE A 118 19.72 8.42 -0.47
C ILE A 118 18.67 9.39 -1.02
N ARG A 119 18.56 9.48 -2.35
CA ARG A 119 17.57 10.34 -3.01
C ARG A 119 16.35 9.51 -3.39
N PRO A 120 15.12 10.01 -3.11
CA PRO A 120 13.94 9.37 -3.64
C PRO A 120 13.91 9.54 -5.17
N VAL A 121 13.61 8.45 -5.86
CA VAL A 121 13.40 8.47 -7.32
C VAL A 121 11.94 8.71 -7.67
N CYS A 122 11.01 8.33 -6.80
CA CYS A 122 9.60 8.67 -6.92
C CYS A 122 9.01 8.94 -5.54
N SER A 123 8.18 9.97 -5.45
CA SER A 123 7.49 10.37 -4.23
C SER A 123 6.00 10.40 -4.50
N THR A 124 5.20 9.67 -3.72
CA THR A 124 3.74 9.71 -3.79
C THR A 124 3.15 10.18 -2.47
N LEU A 125 2.19 11.09 -2.53
CA LEU A 125 1.36 11.48 -1.40
C LEU A 125 -0.09 11.21 -1.75
N THR A 126 -0.79 10.47 -0.91
CA THR A 126 -2.23 10.23 -1.00
C THR A 126 -2.89 10.73 0.26
N LEU A 127 -3.96 11.49 0.10
CA LEU A 127 -4.84 11.98 1.16
C LEU A 127 -6.20 11.31 1.00
N PHE A 128 -6.75 10.86 2.12
CA PHE A 128 -8.07 10.29 2.23
C PHE A 128 -8.91 11.18 3.14
N GLU A 129 -10.09 11.57 2.67
CA GLU A 129 -11.01 12.43 3.39
C GLU A 129 -12.41 11.87 3.30
N ALA A 130 -13.12 11.77 4.42
CA ALA A 130 -14.52 11.35 4.41
C ALA A 130 -15.34 12.25 3.47
N ASP A 131 -16.29 11.64 2.75
CA ASP A 131 -17.29 12.41 2.03
C ASP A 131 -18.28 13.02 3.03
N PRO A 132 -18.46 14.35 3.07
CA PRO A 132 -19.37 14.99 4.01
C PRO A 132 -20.83 14.57 3.80
N ASN A 133 -21.17 14.03 2.62
CA ASN A 133 -22.52 13.64 2.26
C ASN A 133 -22.76 12.12 2.32
N ASP A 134 -21.70 11.31 2.43
CA ASP A 134 -21.81 9.85 2.45
C ASP A 134 -20.72 9.20 3.31
N ILE A 135 -21.13 8.64 4.45
CA ILE A 135 -20.23 7.96 5.41
C ILE A 135 -19.55 6.71 4.84
N LYS A 136 -20.03 6.17 3.71
CA LYS A 136 -19.44 5.01 3.00
C LYS A 136 -18.65 5.42 1.75
N SER A 137 -18.35 6.71 1.63
CA SER A 137 -17.56 7.27 0.55
C SER A 137 -16.35 8.00 1.13
N VAL A 138 -15.20 7.79 0.51
CA VAL A 138 -13.96 8.49 0.83
C VAL A 138 -13.43 9.16 -0.42
N ARG A 139 -13.19 10.46 -0.32
CA ARG A 139 -12.49 11.24 -1.34
C ARG A 139 -11.00 10.95 -1.25
N VAL A 140 -10.40 10.69 -2.40
CA VAL A 140 -8.97 10.41 -2.55
C VAL A 140 -8.34 11.51 -3.37
N PHE A 141 -7.26 12.08 -2.85
CA PHE A 141 -6.41 13.02 -3.57
C PHE A 141 -4.99 12.48 -3.56
N SER A 142 -4.43 12.22 -4.72
CA SER A 142 -3.10 11.65 -4.81
C SER A 142 -2.22 12.35 -5.82
N ARG A 143 -0.95 12.48 -5.48
CA ARG A 143 0.06 13.13 -6.32
C ARG A 143 1.36 12.35 -6.28
N ALA A 144 1.86 12.01 -7.46
CA ALA A 144 3.17 11.42 -7.68
C ALA A 144 4.12 12.43 -8.33
N ARG A 145 5.35 12.51 -7.80
CA ARG A 145 6.49 13.23 -8.36
C ARG A 145 7.58 12.22 -8.74
N TYR A 146 8.25 12.48 -9.86
CA TYR A 146 9.28 11.60 -10.41
C TYR A 146 10.58 12.38 -10.55
N SER A 147 11.70 11.75 -10.20
CA SER A 147 13.01 12.24 -10.56
C SER A 147 13.27 11.98 -12.05
N LYS A 148 14.23 12.69 -12.64
CA LYS A 148 14.62 12.45 -14.04
C LYS A 148 15.18 11.04 -14.27
N ASP A 149 15.74 10.45 -13.21
CA ASP A 149 16.43 9.17 -13.25
C ASP A 149 15.54 8.02 -12.75
N THR A 150 14.22 8.21 -12.74
CA THR A 150 13.27 7.19 -12.26
C THR A 150 13.39 5.90 -13.09
N PRO A 151 13.66 4.74 -12.47
CA PRO A 151 13.71 3.47 -13.15
C PRO A 151 12.40 3.13 -13.89
N SER A 152 12.51 2.47 -15.05
CA SER A 152 11.34 2.09 -15.87
C SER A 152 10.26 1.27 -15.13
N PRO A 153 10.57 0.36 -14.18
CA PRO A 153 9.53 -0.37 -13.45
C PRO A 153 8.66 0.55 -12.58
N LEU A 154 9.28 1.53 -11.91
CA LEU A 154 8.56 2.53 -11.13
C LEU A 154 7.71 3.43 -12.04
N HIS A 155 8.25 3.82 -13.19
CA HIS A 155 7.45 4.53 -14.18
C HIS A 155 6.23 3.74 -14.66
N GLN A 156 6.33 2.41 -14.78
CA GLN A 156 5.21 1.54 -15.17
C GLN A 156 4.16 1.43 -14.06
N MET A 157 4.57 1.22 -12.81
CA MET A 157 3.65 1.15 -11.66
C MET A 157 2.81 2.41 -11.48
N HIS A 158 3.38 3.56 -11.81
CA HIS A 158 2.70 4.84 -11.65
C HIS A 158 2.21 5.47 -12.96
N GLN A 159 2.12 4.67 -14.04
CA GLN A 159 1.31 5.06 -15.20
C GLN A 159 -0.15 5.25 -14.75
N PRO A 160 -0.89 6.20 -15.34
CA PRO A 160 -2.27 6.48 -14.90
C PRO A 160 -3.17 5.23 -14.78
N PRO A 161 -3.15 4.25 -15.71
CA PRO A 161 -3.98 3.05 -15.59
C PRO A 161 -3.59 2.16 -14.39
N ALA A 162 -2.31 1.85 -14.22
CA ALA A 162 -1.82 1.01 -13.13
C ALA A 162 -2.04 1.68 -11.77
N TYR A 163 -1.83 2.99 -11.70
CA TYR A 163 -2.09 3.74 -10.48
C TYR A 163 -3.59 3.83 -10.16
N TRP A 164 -4.44 3.95 -11.19
CA TRP A 164 -5.88 3.93 -11.01
C TRP A 164 -6.36 2.57 -10.49
N GLU A 165 -5.86 1.47 -11.04
CA GLU A 165 -6.13 0.11 -10.54
C GLU A 165 -5.69 -0.06 -9.08
N TYR A 166 -4.51 0.46 -8.72
CA TYR A 166 -4.04 0.51 -7.34
C TYR A 166 -5.04 1.26 -6.44
N VAL A 167 -5.43 2.48 -6.80
CA VAL A 167 -6.37 3.29 -5.99
C VAL A 167 -7.73 2.60 -5.87
N LEU A 168 -8.26 2.00 -6.94
CA LEU A 168 -9.51 1.25 -6.89
C LEU A 168 -9.43 0.01 -6.00
N SER A 169 -8.29 -0.68 -5.99
CA SER A 169 -8.10 -1.86 -5.15
C SER A 169 -8.15 -1.54 -3.65
N LEU A 170 -7.88 -0.29 -3.25
CA LEU A 170 -8.05 0.15 -1.85
C LEU A 170 -9.50 0.02 -1.37
N ALA A 171 -10.49 0.16 -2.25
CA ALA A 171 -11.91 0.02 -1.87
C ALA A 171 -12.28 -1.40 -1.42
N SER A 172 -11.61 -2.43 -1.97
CA SER A 172 -11.86 -3.83 -1.63
C SER A 172 -10.78 -4.44 -0.71
N LEU A 173 -9.69 -3.73 -0.45
CA LEU A 173 -8.53 -4.23 0.29
C LEU A 173 -8.90 -4.65 1.72
N ALA A 174 -9.69 -3.85 2.44
CA ALA A 174 -10.12 -4.16 3.80
C ALA A 174 -10.87 -5.51 3.87
N VAL A 175 -11.84 -5.71 2.98
CA VAL A 175 -12.64 -6.95 2.91
C VAL A 175 -11.75 -8.13 2.53
N SER A 176 -10.90 -7.96 1.51
CA SER A 176 -9.98 -9.01 1.04
C SER A 176 -9.03 -9.44 2.16
N ARG A 177 -8.50 -8.48 2.91
CA ARG A 177 -7.58 -8.75 4.02
C ARG A 177 -8.27 -9.47 5.18
N ARG A 178 -9.50 -9.10 5.53
CA ARG A 178 -10.30 -9.83 6.55
C ARG A 178 -10.55 -11.28 6.14
N LEU A 179 -10.81 -11.54 4.85
CA LEU A 179 -10.99 -12.90 4.35
C LEU A 179 -9.71 -13.73 4.50
N VAL A 180 -8.55 -13.15 4.20
CA VAL A 180 -7.25 -13.80 4.39
C VAL A 180 -6.98 -14.05 5.87
N ASP A 181 -7.23 -13.08 6.74
CA ASP A 181 -7.01 -13.23 8.18
C ASP A 181 -7.95 -14.29 8.81
N ALA A 182 -9.21 -14.36 8.36
CA ALA A 182 -10.21 -15.32 8.85
C ALA A 182 -9.88 -16.78 8.50
N THR A 183 -9.16 -17.04 7.41
CA THR A 183 -8.78 -18.41 7.00
C THR A 183 -7.72 -19.07 7.89
N SER A 184 -7.16 -18.35 8.87
CA SER A 184 -6.24 -18.91 9.86
C SER A 184 -6.92 -19.73 10.97
N LEU A 185 -8.26 -19.63 11.10
CA LEU A 185 -9.05 -20.52 11.96
C LEU A 185 -9.32 -21.81 11.20
N VAL A 186 -9.03 -22.97 11.82
CA VAL A 186 -9.29 -24.31 11.27
C VAL A 186 -10.75 -24.41 10.79
N GLN A 187 -10.97 -24.19 9.49
CA GLN A 187 -12.27 -24.37 8.86
C GLN A 187 -12.45 -25.86 8.58
N HIS A 188 -13.05 -26.57 9.53
CA HIS A 188 -13.74 -27.80 9.20
C HIS A 188 -14.91 -27.40 8.31
N TRP A 189 -14.84 -27.78 7.03
CA TRP A 189 -15.94 -27.56 6.10
C TRP A 189 -17.19 -28.26 6.64
N VAL A 190 -18.19 -27.48 7.02
CA VAL A 190 -19.53 -27.99 7.31
C VAL A 190 -20.42 -27.53 6.16
N PRO A 191 -20.90 -28.44 5.29
CA PRO A 191 -21.88 -28.05 4.28
C PRO A 191 -23.15 -27.60 5.00
N ASN A 192 -23.71 -26.47 4.56
CA ASN A 192 -25.08 -26.10 4.90
C ASN A 192 -26.01 -27.20 4.35
N ARG A 193 -26.31 -28.20 5.19
CA ARG A 193 -27.45 -29.08 4.93
C ARG A 193 -28.68 -28.22 5.09
N TYR A 194 -29.35 -27.97 3.98
CA TYR A 194 -30.72 -27.46 3.95
C TYR A 194 -31.55 -28.25 4.97
N SER A 195 -31.92 -27.59 6.07
CA SER A 195 -33.02 -28.03 6.92
C SER A 195 -34.32 -27.62 6.22
N SER A 196 -34.69 -28.35 5.17
CA SER A 196 -36.08 -28.40 4.75
C SER A 196 -36.80 -29.31 5.75
N ILE A 197 -37.36 -28.69 6.79
CA ILE A 197 -38.40 -29.30 7.62
C ILE A 197 -39.67 -28.50 7.36
N TYR A 198 -40.69 -29.26 6.96
CA TYR A 198 -42.08 -28.95 6.62
C TYR A 198 -42.33 -28.58 5.15
#